data_AF-A0A8S1PP88-F1
#
_entry.id   AF-A0A8S1PP88-F1
#
_cell.length_a   1.000
_cell.length_b   1.000
_cell.length_c   1.000
_cell.angle_alpha   90.00
_cell.angle_beta   90.00
_cell.angle_gamma   90.00
#
_symmetry.space_group_name_H-M   'P 1'
#
loop_
_entity.id
_entity.type
_entity.pdbx_description
1 polymer ?
#
loop_
_entity_poly.entity_id
_entity_poly.type
_entity_poly.pdbx_seq_one_letter_code
_entity_poly.pdbx_strand_id
1 'polypeptide(L)'
;MIQNNSFCPVHMNKQITHICIANHKCQRKVCGVCKHEKYANKNEIILLEDFCERLKTKANSLIQNDQDSAFISLRMSYKLMLGQIEKQIKAILEEFNQQIILMFDEIKKINDYLLEISQIDDNRVHECSQTDLINFIEIISGQYLDLQNQKIESKINLLKSTKQNADNEFSNFYHKLVNILSELKGCKKSKFEIIQEDIWQIGVFEEKGIQRFYDNLQKTKFIVEYTSMGQIKYIKDGICLKIENVTDSKRKKDIIRNLEQIQHLKFEGQYRNGLRFGKWNYIWKGLNLTMGGYYDNQGQKKGMWMELFENYWEKSQITFQGIYKNGQRFDKWDYKYLNETVGGGVYDEFGIKNGCWIELYEKFNSDCQVKFEGKYYNGQKVQKWDIILNGNIIGGGKYDENETKQGAWIDLFDNFSNRSEVTEIGEYQNGYRFGKWQIVYSSQQMFKYYYFLKWWRKL
;
A
#
# COMPACT_ATOMS: atom_id res chain seq x y z
N MET A 1 -27.88 -20.86 11.69
CA MET A 1 -27.57 -19.80 12.68
C MET A 1 -28.02 -18.42 12.19
N ILE A 2 -29.32 -18.22 11.98
CA ILE A 2 -29.92 -16.87 11.98
C ILE A 2 -31.12 -16.97 12.92
N GLN A 3 -30.84 -17.02 14.22
CA GLN A 3 -31.83 -16.75 15.27
C GLN A 3 -31.48 -15.41 15.93
N ASN A 4 -31.05 -14.44 15.12
CA ASN A 4 -31.05 -13.05 15.58
C ASN A 4 -32.50 -12.58 15.47
N ASN A 5 -33.19 -12.53 16.61
CA ASN A 5 -34.52 -11.94 16.75
C ASN A 5 -34.46 -10.47 16.33
N SER A 6 -34.59 -10.21 15.02
CA SER A 6 -34.59 -8.87 14.50
C SER A 6 -35.98 -8.26 14.73
N PHE A 7 -36.01 -7.21 15.54
CA PHE A 7 -37.24 -6.46 15.82
C PHE A 7 -37.46 -5.36 14.78
N CYS A 8 -38.73 -5.01 14.58
CA CYS A 8 -39.12 -3.93 13.69
C CYS A 8 -38.70 -2.58 14.29
N PRO A 9 -38.00 -1.71 13.54
CA PRO A 9 -37.59 -0.39 14.03
C PRO A 9 -38.76 0.59 14.19
N VAL A 10 -39.92 0.31 13.58
CA VAL A 10 -41.13 1.15 13.70
C VAL A 10 -42.04 0.66 14.84
N HIS A 11 -42.15 -0.66 15.01
CA HIS A 11 -42.98 -1.28 16.03
C HIS A 11 -42.10 -2.03 17.03
N MET A 12 -41.74 -1.34 18.13
CA MET A 12 -40.93 -1.94 19.19
C MET A 12 -41.55 -3.26 19.66
N ASN A 13 -40.69 -4.26 19.92
CA ASN A 13 -41.07 -5.62 20.36
C ASN A 13 -41.85 -6.48 19.34
N LYS A 14 -42.08 -6.01 18.11
CA LYS A 14 -42.63 -6.85 17.04
C LYS A 14 -41.50 -7.46 16.21
N GLN A 15 -41.50 -8.78 16.07
CA GLN A 15 -40.53 -9.48 15.22
C GLN A 15 -40.79 -9.18 13.74
N ILE A 16 -39.71 -9.12 12.97
CA ILE A 16 -39.78 -9.07 11.50
C ILE A 16 -40.22 -10.45 11.02
N THR A 17 -41.31 -10.48 10.26
CA THR A 17 -41.89 -11.72 9.72
C THR A 17 -41.93 -11.74 8.20
N HIS A 18 -41.66 -10.60 7.54
CA HIS A 18 -41.74 -10.48 6.09
C HIS A 18 -40.61 -9.63 5.50
N ILE A 19 -40.38 -9.81 4.19
CA ILE A 19 -39.44 -9.02 3.40
C ILE A 19 -40.15 -8.43 2.16
N CYS A 20 -39.95 -7.12 1.93
CA CYS A 20 -40.31 -6.48 0.67
C CYS A 20 -39.23 -6.74 -0.38
N ILE A 21 -39.64 -7.30 -1.52
CA ILE A 21 -38.77 -7.67 -2.64
C ILE A 21 -38.87 -6.72 -3.84
N ALA A 22 -39.71 -5.70 -3.77
CA ALA A 22 -39.91 -4.78 -4.88
C ALA A 22 -38.73 -3.82 -5.11
N ASN A 23 -38.63 -3.33 -6.33
CA ASN A 23 -37.56 -2.45 -6.78
C ASN A 23 -37.85 -0.98 -6.45
N HIS A 24 -38.00 -0.67 -5.16
CA HIS A 24 -38.16 0.70 -4.66
C HIS A 24 -37.36 0.90 -3.37
N LYS A 25 -37.20 2.16 -2.96
CA LYS A 25 -36.49 2.52 -1.73
C LYS A 25 -37.46 2.46 -0.54
N CYS A 26 -37.51 1.31 0.14
CA CYS A 26 -38.28 1.12 1.35
C CYS A 26 -37.48 0.40 2.44
N GLN A 27 -38.06 0.34 3.64
CA GLN A 27 -37.57 -0.53 4.70
C GLN A 27 -37.92 -1.99 4.36
N ARG A 28 -36.96 -2.72 3.79
CA ARG A 28 -37.19 -4.08 3.28
C ARG A 28 -37.61 -5.10 4.34
N LYS A 29 -37.23 -4.91 5.60
CA LYS A 29 -37.58 -5.81 6.71
C LYS A 29 -38.80 -5.28 7.45
N VAL A 30 -39.90 -6.03 7.43
CA VAL A 30 -41.19 -5.55 7.97
C VAL A 30 -41.82 -6.57 8.91
N CYS A 31 -42.43 -6.10 9.99
CA CYS A 31 -43.30 -6.93 10.82
C CYS A 31 -44.69 -7.06 10.19
N GLY A 32 -45.52 -7.93 10.76
CA GLY A 32 -46.91 -8.13 10.31
C GLY A 32 -47.73 -6.84 10.27
N VAL A 33 -47.49 -5.88 11.18
CA VAL A 33 -48.23 -4.60 11.22
C VAL A 33 -47.81 -3.68 10.07
N CYS A 34 -46.49 -3.46 9.90
CA CYS A 34 -45.97 -2.62 8.81
C CYS A 34 -46.37 -3.11 7.41
N LYS A 35 -46.59 -4.42 7.24
CA LYS A 35 -47.08 -5.00 5.98
C LYS A 35 -48.43 -4.42 5.57
N HIS A 36 -49.34 -4.22 6.52
CA HIS A 36 -50.70 -3.73 6.24
C HIS A 36 -50.76 -2.22 6.04
N GLU A 37 -49.91 -1.47 6.73
CA GLU A 37 -49.98 0.00 6.72
C GLU A 37 -49.26 0.64 5.53
N LYS A 38 -48.14 0.06 5.07
CA LYS A 38 -47.23 0.74 4.14
C LYS A 38 -47.22 0.18 2.72
N TYR A 39 -47.86 -0.97 2.46
CA TYR A 39 -47.70 -1.67 1.20
C TYR A 39 -49.06 -2.03 0.59
N ALA A 40 -49.44 -1.29 -0.45
CA ALA A 40 -50.68 -1.50 -1.19
C ALA A 40 -50.66 -2.81 -2.01
N ASN A 41 -49.48 -3.29 -2.42
CA ASN A 41 -49.33 -4.47 -3.25
C ASN A 41 -48.87 -5.69 -2.42
N LYS A 42 -49.79 -6.63 -2.16
CA LYS A 42 -49.50 -7.85 -1.39
C LYS A 42 -48.49 -8.78 -2.06
N ASN A 43 -48.31 -8.68 -3.39
CA ASN A 43 -47.41 -9.57 -4.15
C ASN A 43 -45.93 -9.21 -4.00
N GLU A 44 -45.63 -8.03 -3.45
CA GLU A 44 -44.27 -7.52 -3.28
C GLU A 44 -43.68 -7.81 -1.89
N ILE A 45 -44.45 -8.47 -1.03
CA ILE A 45 -44.05 -8.88 0.31
C ILE A 45 -44.20 -10.38 0.45
N ILE A 46 -43.10 -11.04 0.81
CA ILE A 46 -43.07 -12.48 1.09
C ILE A 46 -42.71 -12.72 2.55
N LEU A 47 -43.12 -13.88 3.07
CA LEU A 47 -42.72 -14.30 4.40
C LEU A 47 -41.19 -14.43 4.45
N LEU A 48 -40.61 -14.08 5.59
CA LEU A 48 -39.17 -14.18 5.80
C LEU A 48 -38.70 -15.64 5.58
N GLU A 49 -39.50 -16.61 6.01
CA GLU A 49 -39.25 -18.04 5.83
C GLU A 49 -39.20 -18.42 4.34
N ASP A 50 -40.22 -18.05 3.56
CA ASP A 50 -40.25 -18.27 2.10
C ASP A 50 -39.07 -17.61 1.39
N PHE A 51 -38.68 -16.40 1.80
CA PHE A 51 -37.51 -15.73 1.25
C PHE A 51 -36.22 -16.48 1.56
N CYS A 52 -36.07 -16.98 2.79
CA CYS A 52 -34.92 -17.78 3.17
C CYS A 52 -34.87 -19.10 2.38
N GLU A 53 -36.01 -19.73 2.16
CA GLU A 53 -36.11 -20.93 1.35
C GLU A 53 -35.75 -20.67 -0.12
N ARG A 54 -36.29 -19.60 -0.73
CA ARG A 54 -35.92 -19.19 -2.10
C ARG A 54 -34.44 -18.87 -2.23
N LEU A 55 -33.83 -18.22 -1.24
CA LEU A 55 -32.39 -17.99 -1.20
C LEU A 55 -31.60 -19.28 -1.10
N LYS A 56 -32.03 -20.24 -0.26
CA LYS A 56 -31.39 -21.56 -0.16
C LYS A 56 -31.49 -22.30 -1.49
N THR A 57 -32.66 -22.32 -2.14
CA THR A 57 -32.85 -22.96 -3.44
C THR A 57 -32.03 -22.28 -4.53
N LYS A 58 -31.98 -20.94 -4.56
CA LYS A 58 -31.16 -20.20 -5.52
C LYS A 58 -29.66 -20.40 -5.27
N ALA A 59 -29.23 -20.45 -4.01
CA ALA A 59 -27.86 -20.79 -3.65
C ALA A 59 -27.52 -22.23 -4.06
N ASN A 60 -28.38 -23.20 -3.77
CA ASN A 60 -28.20 -24.61 -4.11
C ASN A 60 -28.16 -24.83 -5.63
N SER A 61 -28.99 -24.14 -6.41
CA SER A 61 -28.94 -24.18 -7.88
C SER A 61 -27.69 -23.52 -8.47
N LEU A 62 -27.12 -22.51 -7.79
CA LEU A 62 -25.79 -21.99 -8.17
C LEU A 62 -24.67 -22.97 -7.77
N ILE A 63 -24.85 -23.73 -6.68
CA ILE A 63 -23.91 -24.75 -6.20
C ILE A 63 -23.90 -26.01 -7.10
N GLN A 64 -25.02 -26.34 -7.76
CA GLN A 64 -25.17 -27.53 -8.61
C GLN A 64 -24.46 -27.46 -9.97
N ASN A 65 -23.81 -26.34 -10.33
CA ASN A 65 -22.78 -26.39 -11.35
C ASN A 65 -21.54 -27.04 -10.72
N ASP A 66 -21.23 -28.29 -11.07
CA ASP A 66 -20.23 -29.16 -10.40
C ASP A 66 -18.87 -28.50 -10.09
N GLN A 67 -18.45 -27.51 -10.87
CA GLN A 67 -17.19 -26.77 -10.65
C GLN A 67 -17.24 -25.79 -9.45
N ASP A 68 -18.43 -25.31 -9.06
CA ASP A 68 -18.59 -24.39 -7.93
C ASP A 68 -18.58 -25.12 -6.58
N SER A 69 -18.92 -26.42 -6.55
CA SER A 69 -18.89 -27.24 -5.33
C SER A 69 -17.47 -27.39 -4.77
N ALA A 70 -16.47 -27.65 -5.64
CA ALA A 70 -15.06 -27.76 -5.27
C ALA A 70 -14.52 -26.40 -4.80
N PHE A 71 -14.90 -25.31 -5.47
CA PHE A 71 -14.49 -23.96 -5.08
C PHE A 71 -15.09 -23.52 -3.75
N ILE A 72 -16.36 -23.85 -3.48
CA ILE A 72 -17.02 -23.56 -2.21
C ILE A 72 -16.44 -24.39 -1.08
N SER A 73 -16.20 -25.69 -1.32
CA SER A 73 -15.50 -26.56 -0.36
C SER A 73 -14.11 -26.01 -0.03
N LEU A 74 -13.35 -25.61 -1.05
CA LEU A 74 -12.06 -24.98 -0.90
C LEU A 74 -12.16 -23.69 -0.09
N ARG A 75 -13.06 -22.76 -0.46
CA ARG A 75 -13.28 -21.50 0.26
C ARG A 75 -13.68 -21.72 1.73
N MET A 76 -14.50 -22.71 2.01
CA MET A 76 -14.89 -23.06 3.38
C MET A 76 -13.70 -23.62 4.16
N SER A 77 -12.88 -24.47 3.54
CA SER A 77 -11.60 -24.95 4.10
C SER A 77 -10.66 -23.79 4.44
N TYR A 78 -10.48 -22.83 3.51
CA TYR A 78 -9.72 -21.61 3.75
C TYR A 78 -10.23 -20.79 4.93
N LYS A 79 -11.55 -20.57 4.99
CA LYS A 79 -12.17 -19.80 6.06
C LYS A 79 -11.96 -20.48 7.41
N LEU A 80 -12.08 -21.81 7.46
CA LEU A 80 -11.85 -22.60 8.65
C LEU A 80 -10.37 -22.53 9.09
N MET A 81 -9.45 -22.66 8.13
CA MET A 81 -8.01 -22.53 8.35
C MET A 81 -7.65 -21.15 8.92
N LEU A 82 -8.11 -20.06 8.30
CA LEU A 82 -7.89 -18.70 8.77
C LEU A 82 -8.45 -18.49 10.18
N GLY A 83 -9.62 -19.05 10.47
CA GLY A 83 -10.21 -19.01 11.81
C GLY A 83 -9.39 -19.79 12.86
N GLN A 84 -8.74 -20.89 12.48
CA GLN A 84 -7.82 -21.62 13.37
C GLN A 84 -6.54 -20.81 13.63
N ILE A 85 -5.97 -20.20 12.59
CA ILE A 85 -4.77 -19.37 12.70
C ILE A 85 -5.03 -18.14 13.56
N GLU A 86 -6.15 -17.45 13.36
CA GLU A 86 -6.53 -16.30 14.20
C GLU A 86 -6.59 -16.71 15.68
N LYS A 87 -7.16 -17.88 15.98
CA LYS A 87 -7.20 -18.42 17.35
C LYS A 87 -5.80 -18.72 17.89
N GLN A 88 -4.92 -19.32 17.08
CA GLN A 88 -3.54 -19.64 17.49
C GLN A 88 -2.73 -18.36 17.76
N ILE A 89 -2.80 -17.37 16.87
CA ILE A 89 -2.13 -16.07 17.05
C ILE A 89 -2.63 -15.38 18.32
N LYS A 90 -3.94 -15.37 18.57
CA LYS A 90 -4.49 -14.82 19.82
C LYS A 90 -3.98 -15.54 21.06
N ALA A 91 -3.88 -16.87 21.02
CA ALA A 91 -3.34 -17.65 22.13
C ALA A 91 -1.86 -17.31 22.41
N ILE A 92 -1.03 -17.22 21.36
CA ILE A 92 0.39 -16.84 21.48
C ILE A 92 0.54 -15.42 22.03
N LEU A 93 -0.26 -14.46 21.54
CA LEU A 93 -0.23 -13.08 22.04
C LEU A 93 -0.66 -12.98 23.50
N GLU A 94 -1.68 -13.74 23.90
CA GLU A 94 -2.14 -13.80 25.28
C GLU A 94 -1.06 -14.38 26.20
N GLU A 95 -0.42 -15.49 25.81
CA GLU A 95 0.70 -16.06 26.54
C GLU A 95 1.86 -15.07 26.69
N PHE A 96 2.22 -14.38 25.60
CA PHE A 96 3.28 -13.37 25.60
C PHE A 96 2.96 -12.20 26.54
N ASN A 97 1.72 -11.71 26.52
CA ASN A 97 1.26 -10.65 27.42
C ASN A 97 1.30 -11.09 28.88
N GLN A 98 0.88 -12.31 29.18
CA GLN A 98 0.94 -12.87 30.54
C GLN A 98 2.38 -12.95 31.06
N GLN A 99 3.34 -13.38 30.23
CA GLN A 99 4.76 -13.42 30.59
C GLN A 99 5.33 -12.03 30.87
N ILE A 100 4.94 -11.03 30.06
CA ILE A 100 5.35 -9.64 30.26
C ILE A 100 4.82 -9.08 31.58
N ILE A 101 3.54 -9.32 31.89
CA ILE A 101 2.93 -8.87 33.15
C ILE A 101 3.66 -9.48 34.35
N LEU A 102 3.91 -10.80 34.33
CA LEU A 102 4.66 -11.48 35.38
C LEU A 102 6.08 -10.95 35.56
N MET A 103 6.73 -10.50 34.48
CA MET A 103 8.03 -9.83 34.56
C MET A 103 7.95 -8.46 35.22
N PHE A 104 6.99 -7.63 34.81
CA PHE A 104 6.82 -6.29 35.39
C PHE A 104 6.44 -6.34 36.87
N ASP A 105 5.58 -7.27 37.27
CA ASP A 105 5.19 -7.45 38.67
C ASP A 105 6.38 -7.84 39.56
N GLU A 106 7.30 -8.67 39.06
CA GLU A 106 8.51 -9.02 39.79
C GLU A 106 9.51 -7.86 39.87
N ILE A 107 9.74 -7.15 38.77
CA ILE A 107 10.59 -5.95 38.76
C ILE A 107 10.04 -4.92 39.76
N LYS A 108 8.72 -4.74 39.79
CA LYS A 108 8.06 -3.85 40.74
C LYS A 108 8.29 -4.29 42.18
N LYS A 109 8.10 -5.58 42.50
CA LYS A 109 8.37 -6.12 43.85
C LYS A 109 9.81 -5.89 44.29
N ILE A 110 10.78 -6.06 43.40
CA ILE A 110 12.20 -5.79 43.69
C ILE A 110 12.42 -4.30 43.95
N ASN A 111 11.85 -3.42 43.13
CA ASN A 111 11.99 -1.97 43.30
C ASN A 111 11.32 -1.47 44.59
N ASP A 112 10.11 -1.95 44.89
CA ASP A 112 9.39 -1.61 46.12
C ASP A 112 10.21 -2.04 47.35
N TYR A 113 10.79 -3.24 47.30
CA TYR A 113 11.68 -3.75 48.36
C TYR A 113 12.95 -2.91 48.54
N LEU A 114 13.63 -2.54 47.45
CA LEU A 114 14.81 -1.68 47.51
C LEU A 114 14.48 -0.28 48.03
N LEU A 115 13.31 0.24 47.69
CA LEU A 115 12.84 1.54 48.16
C LEU A 115 12.55 1.51 49.67
N GLU A 116 11.87 0.48 50.16
CA GLU A 116 11.63 0.26 51.59
C GLU A 116 12.95 0.22 52.37
N ILE A 117 13.94 -0.50 51.84
CA ILE A 117 15.28 -0.57 52.44
C ILE A 117 15.98 0.79 52.44
N SER A 118 15.91 1.54 51.34
CA SER A 118 16.58 2.85 51.22
C SER A 118 16.02 3.92 52.18
N GLN A 119 14.83 3.70 52.73
CA GLN A 119 14.16 4.60 53.66
C GLN A 119 14.50 4.30 55.14
N ILE A 120 15.28 3.25 55.41
CA ILE A 120 15.75 2.95 56.76
C ILE A 120 16.82 3.98 57.14
N ASP A 121 16.47 4.92 58.03
CA ASP A 121 17.39 5.89 58.61
C ASP A 121 18.48 5.19 59.44
N ASP A 122 19.66 5.79 59.56
CA ASP A 122 20.82 5.28 60.33
C ASP A 122 20.42 4.97 61.79
N ASN A 123 19.44 5.73 62.31
CA ASN A 123 18.90 5.56 63.65
C ASN A 123 17.90 4.39 63.79
N ARG A 124 17.57 3.65 62.73
CA ARG A 124 16.60 2.53 62.76
C ARG A 124 17.20 1.19 62.38
N VAL A 125 18.48 1.14 62.02
CA VAL A 125 19.20 -0.08 61.67
C VAL A 125 19.16 -1.12 62.81
N HIS A 126 19.13 -0.66 64.06
CA HIS A 126 19.04 -1.55 65.23
C HIS A 126 17.63 -2.15 65.45
N GLU A 127 16.60 -1.63 64.76
CA GLU A 127 15.23 -2.17 64.77
C GLU A 127 15.02 -3.23 63.66
N CYS A 128 15.96 -3.37 62.72
CA CYS A 128 15.86 -4.30 61.61
C CYS A 128 15.91 -5.76 62.09
N SER A 129 15.13 -6.63 61.43
CA SER A 129 15.25 -8.06 61.69
C SER A 129 16.62 -8.59 61.21
N GLN A 130 17.06 -9.72 61.76
CA GLN A 130 18.28 -10.37 61.30
C GLN A 130 18.24 -10.70 59.80
N THR A 131 17.05 -11.01 59.25
CA THR A 131 16.83 -11.24 57.82
C THR A 131 17.03 -9.96 57.00
N ASP A 132 16.53 -8.82 57.49
CA ASP A 132 16.70 -7.53 56.80
C ASP A 132 18.16 -7.13 56.76
N LEU A 133 18.90 -7.35 57.86
CA LEU A 133 20.34 -7.08 57.93
C LEU A 133 21.15 -7.97 56.97
N ILE A 134 20.79 -9.26 56.87
CA ILE A 134 21.41 -10.18 55.90
C ILE A 134 21.15 -9.69 54.47
N ASN A 135 19.90 -9.36 54.14
CA ASN A 135 19.55 -8.85 52.81
C ASN A 135 20.26 -7.52 52.49
N PHE A 136 20.46 -6.66 53.49
CA PHE A 136 21.20 -5.40 53.34
C PHE A 136 22.67 -5.66 52.98
N ILE A 137 23.30 -6.63 53.66
CA ILE A 137 24.68 -7.06 53.37
C ILE A 137 24.76 -7.68 51.96
N GLU A 138 23.78 -8.49 51.56
CA GLU A 138 23.70 -9.07 50.20
C GLU A 138 23.51 -8.00 49.12
N ILE A 139 22.76 -6.92 49.39
CA ILE A 139 22.60 -5.78 48.49
C ILE A 139 23.91 -5.00 48.36
N ILE A 140 24.55 -4.64 49.48
CA ILE A 140 25.81 -3.88 49.47
C ILE A 140 26.94 -4.68 48.82
N SER A 141 27.01 -5.99 49.07
CA SER A 141 28.00 -6.86 48.45
C SER A 141 27.74 -7.15 46.98
N GLY A 142 26.60 -6.73 46.43
CA GLY A 142 26.19 -6.97 45.04
C GLY A 142 25.61 -8.35 44.77
N GLN A 143 25.70 -9.29 45.72
CA GLN A 143 25.23 -10.67 45.55
C GLN A 143 23.71 -10.76 45.29
N TYR A 144 22.93 -9.89 45.94
CA TYR A 144 21.48 -9.81 45.71
C TYR A 144 21.16 -9.37 44.26
N LEU A 145 21.87 -8.36 43.76
CA LEU A 145 21.68 -7.85 42.39
C LEU A 145 22.07 -8.92 41.36
N ASP A 146 23.15 -9.66 41.60
CA ASP A 146 23.57 -10.76 40.73
C ASP A 146 22.52 -11.87 40.67
N LEU A 147 21.94 -12.25 41.83
CA LEU A 147 20.87 -13.25 41.89
C LEU A 147 19.60 -12.77 41.15
N GLN A 148 19.23 -11.50 41.28
CA GLN A 148 18.09 -10.94 40.56
C GLN A 148 18.36 -10.83 39.05
N ASN A 149 19.58 -10.46 38.66
CA ASN A 149 20.00 -10.44 37.25
C ASN A 149 19.91 -11.83 36.63
N GLN A 150 20.33 -12.88 37.34
CA GLN A 150 20.17 -14.27 36.89
C GLN A 150 18.70 -14.67 36.71
N LYS A 151 17.81 -14.24 37.63
CA LYS A 151 16.36 -14.48 37.49
C LYS A 151 15.79 -13.74 36.28
N ILE A 152 16.13 -12.47 36.10
CA ILE A 152 15.71 -11.66 34.95
C ILE A 152 16.21 -12.29 33.64
N GLU A 153 17.48 -12.72 33.59
CA GLU A 153 18.06 -13.36 32.42
C GLU A 153 17.37 -14.68 32.08
N SER A 154 17.00 -15.47 33.10
CA SER A 154 16.22 -16.70 32.90
C SER A 154 14.86 -16.42 32.25
N LYS A 155 14.19 -15.32 32.64
CA LYS A 155 12.91 -14.89 32.05
C LYS A 155 13.05 -14.29 30.66
N ILE A 156 14.12 -13.54 30.40
CA ILE A 156 14.46 -13.06 29.06
C ILE A 156 14.68 -14.25 28.12
N ASN A 157 15.35 -15.30 28.59
CA ASN A 157 15.54 -16.52 27.81
C ASN A 157 14.22 -17.27 27.56
N LEU A 158 13.30 -17.28 28.53
CA LEU A 158 11.94 -17.78 28.32
C LEU A 158 11.20 -16.98 27.24
N LEU A 159 11.21 -15.64 27.30
CA LEU A 159 10.61 -14.79 26.27
C LEU A 159 11.23 -15.00 24.89
N LYS A 160 12.55 -15.16 24.80
CA LYS A 160 13.24 -15.48 23.54
C LYS A 160 12.76 -16.81 22.96
N SER A 161 12.59 -17.83 23.81
CA SER A 161 12.06 -19.14 23.42
C SER A 161 10.61 -19.03 22.93
N THR A 162 9.74 -18.32 23.65
CA THR A 162 8.35 -18.05 23.24
C THR A 162 8.29 -17.31 21.90
N LYS A 163 9.15 -16.30 21.70
CA LYS A 163 9.26 -15.59 20.42
C LYS A 163 9.70 -16.54 19.29
N GLN A 164 10.71 -17.35 19.52
CA GLN A 164 11.20 -18.31 18.52
C GLN A 164 10.11 -19.32 18.14
N ASN A 165 9.31 -19.79 19.11
CA ASN A 165 8.16 -20.65 18.85
C ASN A 165 7.10 -19.92 18.00
N ALA A 166 6.81 -18.65 18.28
CA ALA A 166 5.91 -17.84 17.47
C ALA A 166 6.42 -17.68 16.03
N ASP A 167 7.71 -17.37 15.85
CA ASP A 167 8.35 -17.23 14.55
C ASP A 167 8.26 -18.54 13.74
N ASN A 168 8.46 -19.69 14.38
CA ASN A 168 8.29 -21.01 13.77
C ASN A 168 6.84 -21.27 13.33
N GLU A 169 5.86 -20.94 14.16
CA GLU A 169 4.43 -21.07 13.81
C GLU A 169 4.05 -20.15 12.64
N PHE A 170 4.55 -18.91 12.61
CA PHE A 170 4.35 -17.99 11.48
C PHE A 170 4.98 -18.52 10.18
N SER A 171 6.19 -19.08 10.25
CA SER A 171 6.83 -19.70 9.09
C SER A 171 6.04 -20.90 8.56
N ASN A 172 5.58 -21.78 9.47
CA ASN A 172 4.71 -22.91 9.13
C ASN A 172 3.40 -22.45 8.46
N PHE A 173 2.81 -21.37 8.96
CA PHE A 173 1.64 -20.76 8.34
C PHE A 173 1.94 -20.22 6.94
N TYR A 174 3.03 -19.48 6.77
CA TYR A 174 3.42 -18.93 5.48
C TYR A 174 3.60 -20.05 4.44
N HIS A 175 4.29 -21.13 4.79
CA HIS A 175 4.44 -22.29 3.90
C HIS A 175 3.10 -22.94 3.52
N LYS A 176 2.20 -23.12 4.50
CA LYS A 176 0.85 -23.62 4.23
C LYS A 176 0.09 -22.71 3.27
N LEU A 177 0.17 -21.39 3.46
CA LEU A 177 -0.48 -20.40 2.61
C LEU A 177 0.10 -20.41 1.18
N VAL A 178 1.43 -20.52 1.04
CA VAL A 178 2.09 -20.62 -0.27
C VAL A 178 1.67 -21.88 -1.02
N ASN A 179 1.65 -23.04 -0.37
CA ASN A 179 1.21 -24.30 -0.98
C ASN A 179 -0.23 -24.18 -1.49
N ILE A 180 -1.09 -23.66 -0.66
CA ILE A 180 -2.50 -23.44 -0.95
C ILE A 180 -2.71 -22.42 -2.08
N LEU A 181 -1.91 -21.35 -2.13
CA LEU A 181 -1.89 -20.41 -3.26
C LEU A 181 -1.35 -21.05 -4.54
N SER A 182 -0.42 -22.00 -4.44
CA SER A 182 0.10 -22.75 -5.58
C SER A 182 -0.95 -23.71 -6.15
N GLU A 183 -1.72 -24.38 -5.29
CA GLU A 183 -2.89 -25.19 -5.68
C GLU A 183 -3.95 -24.33 -6.38
N LEU A 184 -4.22 -23.13 -5.84
CA LEU A 184 -5.09 -22.17 -6.51
C LEU A 184 -4.53 -21.72 -7.86
N LYS A 185 -3.22 -21.47 -7.97
CA LYS A 185 -2.59 -21.11 -9.25
C LYS A 185 -2.76 -22.24 -10.28
N GLY A 186 -2.71 -23.51 -9.85
CA GLY A 186 -3.06 -24.67 -10.67
C GLY A 186 -4.51 -24.65 -11.15
N CYS A 187 -5.46 -24.28 -10.28
CA CYS A 187 -6.88 -24.11 -10.64
C CYS A 187 -7.18 -22.82 -11.44
N LYS A 188 -6.26 -21.84 -11.48
CA LYS A 188 -6.52 -20.47 -11.96
C LYS A 188 -6.36 -20.26 -13.46
N LYS A 189 -5.80 -21.19 -14.22
CA LYS A 189 -5.49 -20.98 -15.65
C LYS A 189 -6.69 -20.86 -16.59
N SER A 190 -7.94 -20.96 -16.11
CA SER A 190 -9.12 -20.87 -17.01
C SER A 190 -10.29 -19.99 -16.54
N LYS A 191 -10.35 -19.50 -15.28
CA LYS A 191 -11.55 -18.77 -14.80
C LYS A 191 -11.30 -17.54 -13.93
N PHE A 192 -10.15 -17.38 -13.28
CA PHE A 192 -9.94 -16.25 -12.37
C PHE A 192 -9.41 -15.01 -13.08
N GLU A 193 -8.71 -15.17 -14.21
CA GLU A 193 -8.41 -14.06 -15.13
C GLU A 193 -9.71 -13.48 -15.70
N ILE A 194 -10.71 -14.31 -16.01
CA ILE A 194 -12.02 -13.87 -16.52
C ILE A 194 -12.82 -13.05 -15.49
N ILE A 195 -12.59 -13.20 -14.18
CA ILE A 195 -13.34 -12.47 -13.14
C ILE A 195 -12.58 -11.22 -12.64
N GLN A 196 -11.25 -11.18 -12.73
CA GLN A 196 -10.48 -9.97 -12.42
C GLN A 196 -10.35 -9.02 -13.61
N GLU A 197 -10.50 -9.49 -14.85
CA GLU A 197 -10.39 -8.64 -16.04
C GLU A 197 -11.63 -7.78 -16.34
N ASP A 198 -12.81 -8.09 -15.79
CA ASP A 198 -14.07 -7.57 -16.39
C ASP A 198 -15.02 -6.78 -15.48
N ILE A 199 -14.58 -6.23 -14.34
CA ILE A 199 -15.40 -5.24 -13.63
C ILE A 199 -14.56 -4.03 -13.24
N TRP A 200 -14.52 -3.06 -14.16
CA TRP A 200 -14.50 -1.65 -13.80
C TRP A 200 -15.62 -1.44 -12.78
N GLN A 201 -15.30 -1.52 -11.48
CA GLN A 201 -16.31 -1.27 -10.47
C GLN A 201 -16.69 0.19 -10.62
N ILE A 202 -17.84 0.41 -11.27
CA ILE A 202 -18.52 1.69 -11.28
C ILE A 202 -18.46 2.20 -9.85
N GLY A 203 -17.79 3.32 -9.66
CA GLY A 203 -17.22 3.60 -8.35
C GLY A 203 -16.40 4.87 -8.34
N VAL A 204 -16.21 5.34 -7.12
CA VAL A 204 -15.50 6.57 -6.80
C VAL A 204 -14.30 6.17 -5.95
N PHE A 205 -13.10 6.50 -6.43
CA PHE A 205 -11.84 6.10 -5.82
C PHE A 205 -11.02 7.34 -5.48
N GLU A 206 -10.44 7.39 -4.27
CA GLU A 206 -9.44 8.39 -3.94
C GLU A 206 -8.08 7.92 -4.44
N GLU A 207 -7.41 8.76 -5.24
CA GLU A 207 -6.09 8.51 -5.81
C GLU A 207 -5.08 9.54 -5.34
N LYS A 208 -3.81 9.12 -5.32
CA LYS A 208 -2.67 10.02 -5.08
C LYS A 208 -2.10 10.48 -6.41
N GLY A 209 -1.86 11.79 -6.50
CA GLY A 209 -1.29 12.41 -7.68
C GLY A 209 -0.29 13.50 -7.32
N ILE A 210 0.04 14.29 -8.32
CA ILE A 210 0.86 15.49 -8.15
C ILE A 210 0.17 16.71 -8.77
N GLN A 211 0.35 17.85 -8.14
CA GLN A 211 -0.20 19.13 -8.57
C GLN A 211 0.88 20.19 -8.47
N ARG A 212 0.85 21.14 -9.41
CA ARG A 212 1.72 22.30 -9.37
C ARG A 212 1.26 23.24 -8.24
N PHE A 213 2.21 23.62 -7.40
CA PHE A 213 2.07 24.67 -6.41
C PHE A 213 3.24 25.66 -6.58
N TYR A 214 2.96 26.83 -7.15
CA TYR A 214 3.97 27.78 -7.63
C TYR A 214 4.93 27.12 -8.64
N ASP A 215 6.20 26.98 -8.24
CA ASP A 215 7.31 26.45 -9.04
C ASP A 215 7.66 25.00 -8.70
N ASN A 216 6.85 24.33 -7.88
CA ASN A 216 7.11 22.97 -7.43
C ASN A 216 5.93 22.04 -7.70
N LEU A 217 6.23 20.76 -7.89
CA LEU A 217 5.24 19.69 -7.88
C LEU A 217 5.09 19.18 -6.44
N GLN A 218 3.85 19.12 -5.97
CA GLN A 218 3.51 18.62 -4.64
C GLN A 218 2.56 17.42 -4.76
N LYS A 219 2.74 16.45 -3.86
CA LYS A 219 1.83 15.31 -3.74
C LYS A 219 0.45 15.83 -3.33
N THR A 220 -0.59 15.35 -4.00
CA THR A 220 -1.99 15.72 -3.73
C THR A 220 -2.88 14.50 -3.80
N LYS A 221 -4.14 14.66 -3.39
CA LYS A 221 -5.20 13.65 -3.53
C LYS A 221 -6.29 14.18 -4.44
N PHE A 222 -6.84 13.30 -5.27
CA PHE A 222 -7.96 13.59 -6.16
C PHE A 222 -8.86 12.35 -6.29
N ILE A 223 -10.04 12.52 -6.86
CA ILE A 223 -11.02 11.47 -7.05
C ILE A 223 -11.01 11.01 -8.51
N VAL A 224 -11.04 9.70 -8.72
CA VAL A 224 -11.31 9.05 -10.00
C VAL A 224 -12.67 8.37 -9.91
N GLU A 225 -13.61 8.80 -10.74
CA GLU A 225 -14.95 8.20 -10.85
C GLU A 225 -15.07 7.44 -12.17
N TYR A 226 -15.33 6.14 -12.09
CA TYR A 226 -15.69 5.30 -13.22
C TYR A 226 -17.21 5.27 -13.35
N THR A 227 -17.72 5.76 -14.48
CA THR A 227 -19.17 5.86 -14.70
C THR A 227 -19.71 4.61 -15.39
N SER A 228 -21.03 4.38 -15.22
CA SER A 228 -21.75 3.33 -15.96
C SER A 228 -21.75 3.52 -17.48
N MET A 229 -21.39 4.71 -17.96
CA MET A 229 -21.27 5.03 -19.38
C MET A 229 -19.88 4.71 -19.95
N GLY A 230 -19.00 4.06 -19.19
CA GLY A 230 -17.64 3.77 -19.63
C GLY A 230 -16.78 5.03 -19.71
N GLN A 231 -16.97 5.98 -18.80
CA GLN A 231 -16.16 7.19 -18.71
C GLN A 231 -15.33 7.19 -17.43
N ILE A 232 -14.15 7.80 -17.49
CA ILE A 232 -13.33 8.14 -16.33
C ILE A 232 -13.43 9.64 -16.11
N LYS A 233 -13.93 10.04 -14.94
CA LYS A 233 -13.91 11.44 -14.50
C LYS A 233 -12.81 11.64 -13.47
N TYR A 234 -12.07 12.72 -13.64
CA TYR A 234 -11.03 13.16 -12.72
C TYR A 234 -11.57 14.37 -11.96
N ILE A 235 -11.69 14.29 -10.64
CA ILE A 235 -12.35 15.30 -9.81
C ILE A 235 -11.40 15.75 -8.70
N LYS A 236 -11.22 17.05 -8.53
CA LYS A 236 -10.41 17.64 -7.45
C LYS A 236 -11.20 18.74 -6.77
N ASP A 237 -11.36 18.63 -5.45
CA ASP A 237 -12.05 19.62 -4.61
C ASP A 237 -13.46 19.96 -5.14
N GLY A 238 -14.20 18.93 -5.58
CA GLY A 238 -15.54 19.04 -6.16
C GLY A 238 -15.59 19.47 -7.64
N ILE A 239 -14.46 19.86 -8.23
CA ILE A 239 -14.36 20.32 -9.62
C ILE A 239 -13.97 19.16 -10.52
N CYS A 240 -14.77 18.88 -11.55
CA CYS A 240 -14.41 17.92 -12.58
C CYS A 240 -13.35 18.53 -13.51
N LEU A 241 -12.13 17.98 -13.45
CA LEU A 241 -10.99 18.44 -14.24
C LEU A 241 -11.03 17.90 -15.67
N LYS A 242 -11.48 16.65 -15.83
CA LYS A 242 -11.51 15.96 -17.13
C LYS A 242 -12.51 14.81 -17.12
N ILE A 243 -13.12 14.57 -18.27
CA ILE A 243 -13.90 13.37 -18.56
C ILE A 243 -13.27 12.69 -19.78
N GLU A 244 -12.94 11.42 -19.67
CA GLU A 244 -12.41 10.64 -20.78
C GLU A 244 -13.27 9.41 -21.04
N ASN A 245 -13.61 9.19 -22.32
CA ASN A 245 -14.29 7.96 -22.73
C ASN A 245 -13.27 6.80 -22.73
N VAL A 246 -13.67 5.65 -22.18
CA VAL A 246 -12.91 4.40 -22.24
C VAL A 246 -13.39 3.63 -23.46
N THR A 247 -12.67 3.77 -24.57
CA THR A 247 -13.01 3.08 -25.82
C THR A 247 -12.52 1.63 -25.87
N ASP A 248 -11.57 1.26 -25.01
CA ASP A 248 -11.01 -0.08 -24.91
C ASP A 248 -11.35 -0.67 -23.54
N SER A 249 -12.45 -1.42 -23.47
CA SER A 249 -12.89 -2.04 -22.21
C SER A 249 -11.95 -3.12 -21.71
N LYS A 250 -11.09 -3.68 -22.59
CA LYS A 250 -10.23 -4.83 -22.30
C LYS A 250 -8.91 -4.45 -21.64
N ARG A 251 -8.49 -3.18 -21.73
CA ARG A 251 -7.19 -2.74 -21.18
C ARG A 251 -7.39 -1.86 -19.98
N LYS A 252 -6.71 -2.20 -18.88
CA LYS A 252 -6.59 -1.30 -17.72
C LYS A 252 -5.95 0.00 -18.17
N LYS A 253 -6.75 1.04 -18.28
CA LYS A 253 -6.32 2.40 -18.57
C LYS A 253 -5.47 2.93 -17.43
N ASP A 254 -4.28 3.40 -17.77
CA ASP A 254 -3.39 4.07 -16.83
C ASP A 254 -4.03 5.37 -16.33
N ILE A 255 -4.12 5.52 -15.01
CA ILE A 255 -4.59 6.75 -14.39
C ILE A 255 -3.50 7.80 -14.50
N ILE A 256 -3.81 8.90 -15.21
CA ILE A 256 -2.96 10.09 -15.23
C ILE A 256 -2.94 10.66 -13.81
N ARG A 257 -1.75 10.75 -13.21
CA ARG A 257 -1.55 11.22 -11.81
C ARG A 257 -1.15 12.68 -11.70
N ASN A 258 -0.72 13.28 -12.81
CA ASN A 258 -0.37 14.69 -12.85
C ASN A 258 -1.59 15.54 -13.23
N LEU A 259 -2.05 16.37 -12.29
CA LEU A 259 -3.26 17.19 -12.47
C LEU A 259 -3.14 18.21 -13.60
N GLU A 260 -1.94 18.73 -13.87
CA GLU A 260 -1.71 19.62 -15.02
C GLU A 260 -1.95 18.85 -16.33
N GLN A 261 -1.52 17.59 -16.41
CA GLN A 261 -1.79 16.75 -17.57
C GLN A 261 -3.26 16.40 -17.71
N ILE A 262 -3.94 16.09 -16.60
CA ILE A 262 -5.38 15.86 -16.63
C ILE A 262 -6.10 17.07 -17.26
N GLN A 263 -5.78 18.29 -16.84
CA GLN A 263 -6.45 19.49 -17.30
C GLN A 263 -6.11 19.88 -18.75
N HIS A 264 -4.84 19.72 -19.16
CA HIS A 264 -4.34 20.36 -20.36
C HIS A 264 -3.94 19.41 -21.49
N LEU A 265 -3.74 18.12 -21.20
CA LEU A 265 -3.31 17.15 -22.18
C LEU A 265 -4.50 16.58 -22.95
N LYS A 266 -4.47 16.73 -24.26
CA LYS A 266 -5.34 16.03 -25.21
C LYS A 266 -4.50 15.09 -26.06
N PHE A 267 -5.11 13.99 -26.48
CA PHE A 267 -4.50 13.02 -27.36
C PHE A 267 -5.43 12.80 -28.55
N GLU A 268 -4.96 13.17 -29.73
CA GLU A 268 -5.78 13.23 -30.95
C GLU A 268 -5.19 12.38 -32.06
N GLY A 269 -6.08 11.75 -32.82
CA GLY A 269 -5.75 10.89 -33.95
C GLY A 269 -6.99 10.27 -34.54
N GLN A 270 -6.80 9.31 -35.45
CA GLN A 270 -7.90 8.67 -36.15
C GLN A 270 -8.38 7.43 -35.41
N TYR A 271 -9.67 7.14 -35.51
CA TYR A 271 -10.26 5.88 -35.08
C TYR A 271 -10.71 5.05 -36.28
N ARG A 272 -10.61 3.73 -36.17
CA ARG A 272 -11.17 2.76 -37.11
C ARG A 272 -11.83 1.65 -36.29
N ASN A 273 -13.14 1.47 -36.44
CA ASN A 273 -13.93 0.49 -35.68
C ASN A 273 -13.79 0.64 -34.15
N GLY A 274 -13.76 1.89 -33.66
CA GLY A 274 -13.59 2.18 -32.22
C GLY A 274 -12.16 2.02 -31.69
N LEU A 275 -11.23 1.50 -32.49
CA LEU A 275 -9.82 1.36 -32.15
C LEU A 275 -9.01 2.55 -32.66
N ARG A 276 -7.93 2.91 -31.93
CA ARG A 276 -6.98 3.94 -32.38
C ARG A 276 -6.25 3.45 -33.62
N PHE A 277 -6.12 4.31 -34.63
CA PHE A 277 -5.49 3.97 -35.89
C PHE A 277 -4.63 5.13 -36.41
N GLY A 278 -3.55 4.82 -37.13
CA GLY A 278 -2.74 5.82 -37.81
C GLY A 278 -1.89 6.68 -36.86
N LYS A 279 -1.57 7.90 -37.29
CA LYS A 279 -0.75 8.84 -36.51
C LYS A 279 -1.56 9.47 -35.38
N TRP A 280 -0.97 9.54 -34.20
CA TRP A 280 -1.55 10.18 -33.03
C TRP A 280 -0.58 11.21 -32.47
N ASN A 281 -1.12 12.34 -32.02
CA ASN A 281 -0.35 13.45 -31.48
C ASN A 281 -0.84 13.91 -30.11
N TYR A 282 0.09 14.39 -29.28
CA TYR A 282 -0.22 15.09 -28.04
C TYR A 282 -0.47 16.57 -28.30
N ILE A 283 -1.54 17.10 -27.71
CA ILE A 283 -1.86 18.53 -27.69
C ILE A 283 -1.82 19.00 -26.24
N TRP A 284 -1.01 20.01 -25.96
CA TRP A 284 -0.79 20.56 -24.63
C TRP A 284 -1.16 22.03 -24.61
N LYS A 285 -2.15 22.42 -23.79
CA LYS A 285 -2.63 23.82 -23.71
C LYS A 285 -2.96 24.41 -25.10
N GLY A 286 -3.51 23.59 -25.99
CA GLY A 286 -3.85 23.97 -27.37
C GLY A 286 -2.71 23.91 -28.37
N LEU A 287 -1.46 23.67 -27.94
CA LEU A 287 -0.31 23.52 -28.82
C LEU A 287 -0.11 22.06 -29.22
N ASN A 288 -0.01 21.78 -30.52
CA ASN A 288 0.36 20.47 -31.03
C ASN A 288 1.88 20.26 -30.81
N LEU A 289 2.24 19.31 -29.95
CA LEU A 289 3.64 19.10 -29.57
C LEU A 289 4.47 18.36 -30.61
N THR A 290 3.87 17.88 -31.72
CA THR A 290 4.50 16.96 -32.69
C THR A 290 5.06 15.67 -32.06
N MET A 291 4.60 15.34 -30.85
CA MET A 291 4.93 14.13 -30.10
C MET A 291 3.82 13.10 -30.28
N GLY A 292 4.14 11.81 -30.15
CA GLY A 292 3.21 10.70 -30.30
C GLY A 292 3.80 9.59 -31.15
N GLY A 293 2.97 8.91 -31.94
CA GLY A 293 3.44 7.80 -32.78
C GLY A 293 2.31 7.20 -33.62
N TYR A 294 2.50 5.96 -34.05
CA TYR A 294 1.55 5.28 -34.92
C TYR A 294 0.90 4.08 -34.22
N TYR A 295 -0.41 3.94 -34.45
CA TYR A 295 -1.15 2.72 -34.16
C TYR A 295 -1.31 1.88 -35.43
N ASP A 296 -1.34 0.56 -35.26
CA ASP A 296 -1.66 -0.40 -36.32
C ASP A 296 -3.17 -0.64 -36.48
N ASN A 297 -3.54 -1.58 -37.35
CA ASN A 297 -4.95 -1.95 -37.59
C ASN A 297 -5.62 -2.63 -36.39
N GLN A 298 -4.86 -3.08 -35.40
CA GLN A 298 -5.35 -3.74 -34.19
C GLN A 298 -5.43 -2.77 -32.99
N GLY A 299 -5.13 -1.47 -33.19
CA GLY A 299 -5.09 -0.51 -32.10
C GLY A 299 -3.86 -0.62 -31.21
N GLN A 300 -2.81 -1.30 -31.67
CA GLN A 300 -1.56 -1.43 -30.94
C GLN A 300 -0.56 -0.37 -31.39
N LYS A 301 0.22 0.15 -30.44
CA LYS A 301 1.33 1.05 -30.74
C LYS A 301 2.38 0.31 -31.56
N LYS A 302 2.92 0.95 -32.59
CA LYS A 302 4.01 0.43 -33.42
C LYS A 302 5.01 1.51 -33.83
N GLY A 303 6.23 1.09 -34.11
CA GLY A 303 7.29 1.94 -34.65
C GLY A 303 7.82 2.95 -33.63
N MET A 304 8.40 4.04 -34.10
CA MET A 304 8.92 5.09 -33.23
C MET A 304 7.77 5.82 -32.51
N TRP A 305 7.95 6.01 -31.21
CA TRP A 305 7.05 6.76 -30.35
C TRP A 305 7.83 7.76 -29.50
N MET A 306 7.17 8.89 -29.24
CA MET A 306 7.61 9.89 -28.27
C MET A 306 6.46 10.17 -27.33
N GLU A 307 6.65 9.86 -26.05
CA GLU A 307 5.65 9.99 -24.99
C GLU A 307 6.01 11.14 -24.06
N LEU A 308 5.02 11.74 -23.41
CA LEU A 308 5.27 12.67 -22.31
C LEU A 308 5.66 11.89 -21.06
N PHE A 309 6.65 12.39 -20.33
CA PHE A 309 6.93 11.88 -18.99
C PHE A 309 5.71 12.08 -18.08
N GLU A 310 5.52 11.20 -17.09
CA GLU A 310 4.35 11.25 -16.18
C GLU A 310 4.20 12.63 -15.49
N ASN A 311 5.33 13.29 -15.24
CA ASN A 311 5.36 14.57 -14.56
C ASN A 311 5.62 15.73 -15.53
N TYR A 312 5.21 15.61 -16.80
CA TYR A 312 5.39 16.68 -17.79
C TYR A 312 4.60 17.95 -17.39
N TRP A 313 5.27 19.10 -17.44
CA TRP A 313 4.69 20.44 -17.26
C TRP A 313 5.62 21.49 -17.86
N GLU A 314 5.29 22.77 -17.73
CA GLU A 314 6.01 23.87 -18.38
C GLU A 314 7.53 23.90 -18.11
N LYS A 315 7.96 23.57 -16.88
CA LYS A 315 9.40 23.54 -16.51
C LYS A 315 10.04 22.14 -16.60
N SER A 316 9.24 21.09 -16.79
CA SER A 316 9.72 19.73 -16.96
C SER A 316 9.15 19.17 -18.26
N GLN A 317 9.75 19.58 -19.36
CA GLN A 317 9.38 19.16 -20.71
C GLN A 317 10.08 17.87 -21.10
N ILE A 318 10.02 16.87 -20.23
CA ILE A 318 10.69 15.58 -20.44
C ILE A 318 9.83 14.71 -21.35
N THR A 319 10.42 14.17 -22.39
CA THR A 319 9.80 13.13 -23.21
C THR A 319 10.52 11.79 -23.04
N PHE A 320 9.82 10.71 -23.37
CA PHE A 320 10.34 9.36 -23.35
C PHE A 320 10.12 8.74 -24.72
N GLN A 321 11.19 8.40 -25.43
CA GLN A 321 11.10 7.98 -26.83
C GLN A 321 11.77 6.63 -27.06
N GLY A 322 11.23 5.86 -27.99
CA GLY A 322 11.76 4.57 -28.37
C GLY A 322 10.84 3.85 -29.34
N ILE A 323 11.08 2.56 -29.54
CA ILE A 323 10.34 1.75 -30.50
C ILE A 323 9.28 0.92 -29.78
N TYR A 324 8.08 0.90 -30.35
CA TYR A 324 7.05 -0.08 -30.01
C TYR A 324 7.02 -1.22 -31.03
N LYS A 325 6.91 -2.45 -30.54
CA LYS A 325 6.70 -3.67 -31.31
C LYS A 325 5.56 -4.46 -30.66
N ASN A 326 4.53 -4.81 -31.44
CA ASN A 326 3.32 -5.51 -30.95
C ASN A 326 2.67 -4.85 -29.72
N GLY A 327 2.61 -3.51 -29.70
CA GLY A 327 2.05 -2.76 -28.59
C GLY A 327 2.91 -2.69 -27.32
N GLN A 328 4.10 -3.29 -27.32
CA GLN A 328 5.05 -3.27 -26.20
C GLN A 328 6.28 -2.41 -26.52
N ARG A 329 6.88 -1.78 -25.50
CA ARG A 329 8.14 -1.06 -25.65
C ARG A 329 9.24 -2.06 -25.98
N PHE A 330 10.11 -1.74 -26.92
CA PHE A 330 11.13 -2.64 -27.43
C PHE A 330 12.45 -1.90 -27.56
N ASP A 331 13.56 -2.60 -27.25
CA ASP A 331 14.93 -2.11 -27.40
C ASP A 331 15.19 -0.82 -26.59
N LYS A 332 16.08 0.03 -27.07
CA LYS A 332 16.48 1.28 -26.40
C LYS A 332 15.34 2.29 -26.32
N TRP A 333 15.17 2.82 -25.12
CA TRP A 333 14.26 3.92 -24.81
C TRP A 333 15.00 5.02 -24.04
N ASP A 334 14.89 6.26 -24.52
CA ASP A 334 15.63 7.41 -23.99
C ASP A 334 14.67 8.42 -23.35
N TYR A 335 15.05 8.93 -22.17
CA TYR A 335 14.48 10.17 -21.64
C TYR A 335 15.18 11.36 -22.30
N LYS A 336 14.39 12.27 -22.87
CA LYS A 336 14.86 13.50 -23.50
C LYS A 336 14.44 14.72 -22.70
N TYR A 337 15.37 15.60 -22.39
CA TYR A 337 15.12 16.91 -21.79
C TYR A 337 15.86 17.96 -22.62
N LEU A 338 15.14 18.95 -23.16
CA LEU A 338 15.71 19.94 -24.10
C LEU A 338 16.48 19.29 -25.28
N ASN A 339 15.95 18.17 -25.80
CA ASN A 339 16.55 17.32 -26.85
C ASN A 339 17.79 16.51 -26.46
N GLU A 340 18.31 16.66 -25.24
CA GLU A 340 19.44 15.88 -24.73
C GLU A 340 18.97 14.58 -24.08
N THR A 341 19.71 13.48 -24.28
CA THR A 341 19.43 12.22 -23.56
C THR A 341 19.89 12.37 -22.11
N VAL A 342 18.93 12.36 -21.18
CA VAL A 342 19.21 12.50 -19.74
C VAL A 342 19.10 11.19 -18.98
N GLY A 343 18.52 10.15 -19.59
CA GLY A 343 18.44 8.80 -19.04
C GLY A 343 17.80 7.84 -20.03
N GLY A 344 17.40 6.66 -19.56
CA GLY A 344 16.80 5.63 -20.40
C GLY A 344 17.32 4.23 -20.06
N GLY A 345 17.05 3.28 -20.94
CA GLY A 345 17.55 1.91 -20.83
C GLY A 345 17.01 1.04 -21.96
N VAL A 346 17.05 -0.27 -21.78
CA VAL A 346 16.64 -1.25 -22.81
C VAL A 346 15.48 -2.10 -22.31
N TYR A 347 14.50 -2.28 -23.18
CA TYR A 347 13.44 -3.26 -23.04
C TYR A 347 13.75 -4.50 -23.89
N ASP A 348 13.41 -5.67 -23.37
CA ASP A 348 13.48 -6.91 -24.15
C ASP A 348 12.31 -7.08 -25.12
N GLU A 349 12.21 -8.25 -25.73
CA GLU A 349 11.16 -8.61 -26.69
C GLU A 349 9.75 -8.73 -26.10
N PHE A 350 9.63 -8.79 -24.77
CA PHE A 350 8.37 -8.86 -24.03
C PHE A 350 8.00 -7.52 -23.39
N GLY A 351 8.77 -6.46 -23.65
CA GLY A 351 8.58 -5.15 -23.06
C GLY A 351 8.95 -5.06 -21.58
N ILE A 352 9.86 -5.94 -21.14
CA ILE A 352 10.37 -5.98 -19.78
C ILE A 352 11.70 -5.24 -19.73
N LYS A 353 11.88 -4.37 -18.73
CA LYS A 353 13.14 -3.63 -18.53
C LYS A 353 14.28 -4.62 -18.21
N ASN A 354 15.40 -4.49 -18.90
CA ASN A 354 16.60 -5.29 -18.64
C ASN A 354 17.87 -4.45 -18.81
N GLY A 355 18.94 -4.82 -18.09
CA GLY A 355 20.24 -4.17 -18.19
C GLY A 355 20.36 -2.87 -17.39
N CYS A 356 21.28 -1.99 -17.80
CA CYS A 356 21.50 -0.71 -17.12
C CYS A 356 20.39 0.28 -17.45
N TRP A 357 19.92 1.00 -16.43
CA TRP A 357 18.86 2.00 -16.53
C TRP A 357 19.23 3.25 -15.75
N ILE A 358 18.84 4.40 -16.32
CA ILE A 358 18.87 5.70 -15.66
C ILE A 358 17.42 6.21 -15.62
N GLU A 359 16.82 6.21 -14.43
CA GLU A 359 15.50 6.77 -14.19
C GLU A 359 15.59 8.21 -13.68
N LEU A 360 14.57 9.01 -13.95
CA LEU A 360 14.53 10.41 -13.51
C LEU A 360 13.70 10.55 -12.24
N TYR A 361 14.11 11.46 -11.36
CA TYR A 361 13.33 11.82 -10.18
C TYR A 361 11.97 12.42 -10.55
N GLU A 362 10.96 12.18 -9.72
CA GLU A 362 9.60 12.66 -9.99
C GLU A 362 9.55 14.19 -10.16
N LYS A 363 10.44 14.92 -9.48
CA LYS A 363 10.55 16.38 -9.58
C LYS A 363 11.68 16.84 -10.52
N PHE A 364 12.12 15.99 -11.45
CA PHE A 364 13.18 16.35 -12.39
C PHE A 364 12.79 17.60 -13.19
N ASN A 365 13.64 18.62 -13.18
CA ASN A 365 13.49 19.87 -13.95
C ASN A 365 14.86 20.55 -14.11
N SER A 366 14.88 21.79 -14.61
CA SER A 366 16.10 22.59 -14.76
C SER A 366 16.89 22.78 -13.47
N ASP A 367 16.17 22.83 -12.35
CA ASP A 367 16.71 23.19 -11.05
C ASP A 367 17.10 21.94 -10.26
N CYS A 368 16.43 20.80 -10.49
CA CYS A 368 16.62 19.54 -9.78
C CYS A 368 16.82 18.41 -10.79
N GLN A 369 18.07 18.07 -11.10
CA GLN A 369 18.43 17.04 -12.09
C GLN A 369 18.80 15.70 -11.44
N VAL A 370 17.99 15.24 -10.49
CA VAL A 370 18.25 13.98 -9.78
C VAL A 370 17.91 12.78 -10.66
N LYS A 371 18.82 11.82 -10.73
CA LYS A 371 18.70 10.57 -11.47
C LYS A 371 18.93 9.37 -10.57
N PHE A 372 18.33 8.24 -10.92
CA PHE A 372 18.56 6.95 -10.29
C PHE A 372 19.21 6.03 -11.32
N GLU A 373 20.44 5.58 -11.07
CA GLU A 373 21.17 4.71 -11.97
C GLU A 373 21.35 3.33 -11.35
N GLY A 374 21.04 2.27 -12.10
CA GLY A 374 21.21 0.91 -11.62
C GLY A 374 20.90 -0.12 -12.70
N LYS A 375 20.59 -1.35 -12.27
CA LYS A 375 20.30 -2.45 -13.17
C LYS A 375 18.91 -3.03 -12.93
N TYR A 376 18.29 -3.43 -14.04
CA TYR A 376 17.09 -4.23 -14.10
C TYR A 376 17.41 -5.66 -14.53
N TYR A 377 16.72 -6.62 -13.93
CA TYR A 377 16.67 -8.01 -14.37
C TYR A 377 15.22 -8.49 -14.33
N ASN A 378 14.70 -8.91 -15.48
CA ASN A 378 13.30 -9.31 -15.65
C ASN A 378 12.30 -8.28 -15.07
N GLY A 379 12.57 -6.99 -15.28
CA GLY A 379 11.67 -5.91 -14.88
C GLY A 379 11.78 -5.51 -13.41
N GLN A 380 12.62 -6.18 -12.62
CA GLN A 380 12.89 -5.86 -11.22
C GLN A 380 14.22 -5.12 -11.07
N LYS A 381 14.25 -4.11 -10.18
CA LYS A 381 15.51 -3.47 -9.79
C LYS A 381 16.35 -4.44 -8.98
N VAL A 382 17.61 -4.60 -9.37
CA VAL A 382 18.55 -5.50 -8.71
C VAL A 382 19.88 -4.78 -8.42
N GLN A 383 20.64 -5.31 -7.47
CA GLN A 383 21.99 -4.85 -7.11
C GLN A 383 22.01 -3.38 -6.66
N LYS A 384 23.15 -2.71 -6.86
CA LYS A 384 23.36 -1.32 -6.45
C LYS A 384 22.59 -0.36 -7.34
N TRP A 385 21.92 0.59 -6.70
CA TRP A 385 21.27 1.73 -7.32
C TRP A 385 21.81 3.02 -6.72
N ASP A 386 22.37 3.88 -7.56
CA ASP A 386 22.98 5.15 -7.18
C ASP A 386 21.99 6.30 -7.41
N ILE A 387 21.96 7.26 -6.49
CA ILE A 387 21.20 8.51 -6.62
C ILE A 387 22.19 9.61 -7.00
N ILE A 388 22.01 10.18 -8.18
CA ILE A 388 22.96 11.11 -8.78
C ILE A 388 22.31 12.49 -8.89
N LEU A 389 22.96 13.52 -8.33
CA LEU A 389 22.59 14.92 -8.51
C LEU A 389 23.76 15.66 -9.15
N ASN A 390 23.51 16.28 -10.31
CA ASN A 390 24.51 17.07 -11.05
C ASN A 390 25.84 16.32 -11.28
N GLY A 391 25.76 15.01 -11.56
CA GLY A 391 26.91 14.14 -11.79
C GLY A 391 27.55 13.55 -10.52
N ASN A 392 27.13 13.96 -9.33
CA ASN A 392 27.66 13.44 -8.07
C ASN A 392 26.72 12.39 -7.47
N ILE A 393 27.26 11.29 -6.98
CA ILE A 393 26.50 10.30 -6.20
C ILE A 393 26.22 10.89 -4.82
N ILE A 394 24.94 11.16 -4.53
CA ILE A 394 24.47 11.72 -3.26
C ILE A 394 23.77 10.68 -2.39
N GLY A 395 23.53 9.48 -2.91
CA GLY A 395 22.90 8.41 -2.15
C GLY A 395 22.71 7.14 -2.96
N GLY A 396 21.81 6.28 -2.50
CA GLY A 396 21.56 4.97 -3.10
C GLY A 396 21.65 3.84 -2.09
N GLY A 397 21.61 2.62 -2.61
CA GLY A 397 21.70 1.39 -1.82
C GLY A 397 21.59 0.15 -2.70
N LYS A 398 21.23 -0.99 -2.12
CA LYS A 398 21.11 -2.26 -2.84
C LYS A 398 19.71 -2.84 -2.76
N TYR A 399 19.24 -3.34 -3.90
CA TYR A 399 18.09 -4.23 -3.99
C TYR A 399 18.55 -5.68 -4.04
N ASP A 400 17.79 -6.56 -3.40
CA ASP A 400 17.91 -8.00 -3.59
C ASP A 400 17.22 -8.46 -4.88
N GLU A 401 17.16 -9.78 -5.07
CA GLU A 401 16.53 -10.44 -6.21
C GLU A 401 15.01 -10.32 -6.26
N ASN A 402 14.37 -9.82 -5.21
CA ASN A 402 12.92 -9.63 -5.11
C ASN A 402 12.53 -8.13 -5.17
N GLU A 403 13.40 -7.28 -5.74
CA GLU A 403 13.23 -5.82 -5.76
C GLU A 403 13.05 -5.20 -4.35
N THR A 404 13.58 -5.88 -3.33
CA THR A 404 13.41 -5.45 -1.95
C THR A 404 14.68 -4.73 -1.50
N LYS A 405 14.54 -3.52 -0.95
CA LYS A 405 15.67 -2.75 -0.42
C LYS A 405 16.32 -3.52 0.73
N GLN A 406 17.65 -3.63 0.72
CA GLN A 406 18.43 -4.30 1.77
C GLN A 406 19.66 -3.48 2.16
N GLY A 407 20.06 -3.59 3.43
CA GLY A 407 21.30 -3.02 3.96
C GLY A 407 21.27 -1.50 4.08
N ALA A 408 22.46 -0.87 4.07
CA ALA A 408 22.57 0.58 4.17
C ALA A 408 22.01 1.30 2.94
N TRP A 409 21.24 2.36 3.20
CA TRP A 409 20.62 3.21 2.19
C TRP A 409 20.75 4.69 2.56
N ILE A 410 20.89 5.51 1.52
CA ILE A 410 20.72 6.95 1.57
C ILE A 410 19.57 7.31 0.64
N ASP A 411 18.43 7.70 1.21
CA ASP A 411 17.22 8.08 0.48
C ASP A 411 17.09 9.59 0.36
N LEU A 412 16.38 10.04 -0.68
CA LEU A 412 15.94 11.43 -0.79
C LEU A 412 14.76 11.68 0.15
N PHE A 413 14.77 12.80 0.88
CA PHE A 413 13.61 13.22 1.64
C PHE A 413 12.42 13.55 0.71
N ASP A 414 11.19 13.41 1.19
CA ASP A 414 9.97 13.65 0.38
C ASP A 414 9.93 15.05 -0.27
N ASN A 415 10.53 16.04 0.39
CA ASN A 415 10.62 17.43 -0.07
C ASN A 415 11.99 17.77 -0.67
N PHE A 416 12.74 16.77 -1.12
CA PHE A 416 14.02 16.99 -1.78
C PHE A 416 13.88 17.98 -2.93
N SER A 417 14.76 18.96 -2.94
CA SER A 417 14.97 19.91 -4.02
C SER A 417 16.43 20.35 -4.00
N ASN A 418 16.89 20.99 -5.07
CA ASN A 418 18.21 21.64 -5.07
C ASN A 418 18.37 22.72 -3.98
N ARG A 419 17.27 23.28 -3.49
CA ARG A 419 17.26 24.23 -2.36
C ARG A 419 17.09 23.56 -1.01
N SER A 420 16.85 22.24 -0.96
CA SER A 420 16.61 21.44 0.24
C SER A 420 17.19 20.04 0.00
N GLU A 421 18.53 19.97 -0.08
CA GLU A 421 19.29 18.73 -0.29
C GLU A 421 19.32 17.91 1.01
N VAL A 422 18.15 17.40 1.39
CA VAL A 422 17.94 16.62 2.60
C VAL A 422 17.86 15.15 2.25
N THR A 423 18.76 14.36 2.81
CA THR A 423 18.81 12.91 2.65
C THR A 423 18.56 12.21 3.97
N GLU A 424 18.04 10.99 3.91
CA GLU A 424 17.85 10.13 5.07
C GLU A 424 18.78 8.92 4.96
N ILE A 425 19.59 8.68 5.99
CA ILE A 425 20.55 7.58 6.05
C ILE A 425 20.07 6.57 7.07
N GLY A 426 20.02 5.30 6.69
CA GLY A 426 19.67 4.21 7.59
C GLY A 426 19.84 2.85 6.94
N GLU A 427 19.23 1.83 7.54
CA GLU A 427 19.28 0.47 7.02
C GLU A 427 17.88 -0.02 6.65
N TYR A 428 17.80 -0.79 5.58
CA TYR A 428 16.62 -1.55 5.20
C TYR A 428 16.82 -3.03 5.53
N GLN A 429 15.78 -3.66 6.07
CA GLN A 429 15.68 -5.10 6.23
C GLN A 429 14.35 -5.57 5.65
N ASN A 430 14.41 -6.43 4.63
CA ASN A 430 13.22 -6.92 3.92
C ASN A 430 12.30 -5.80 3.42
N GLY A 431 12.89 -4.70 2.94
CA GLY A 431 12.15 -3.58 2.37
C GLY A 431 11.57 -2.62 3.40
N TYR A 432 11.73 -2.91 4.69
CA TYR A 432 11.32 -2.03 5.79
C TYR A 432 12.51 -1.28 6.36
N ARG A 433 12.27 -0.02 6.75
CA ARG A 433 13.25 0.78 7.50
C ARG A 433 13.54 0.09 8.83
N PHE A 434 14.81 -0.17 9.09
CA PHE A 434 15.33 -0.81 10.28
C PHE A 434 16.25 0.14 11.05
N GLY A 435 16.22 0.07 12.38
CA GLY A 435 17.12 0.84 13.25
C GLY A 435 16.87 2.36 13.26
N LYS A 436 17.92 3.11 13.61
CA LYS A 436 17.90 4.58 13.68
C LYS A 436 18.15 5.18 12.31
N TRP A 437 17.31 6.14 11.92
CA TRP A 437 17.45 6.90 10.69
C TRP A 437 17.94 8.31 10.98
N GLN A 438 18.97 8.74 10.25
CA GLN A 438 19.59 10.05 10.40
C GLN A 438 19.18 10.95 9.23
N ILE A 439 18.68 12.14 9.54
CA ILE A 439 18.40 13.17 8.54
C ILE A 439 19.66 14.02 8.37
N VAL A 440 20.19 14.07 7.16
CA VAL A 440 21.40 14.81 6.81
C VAL A 440 21.05 15.95 5.87
N TYR A 441 21.53 17.15 6.22
CA TYR A 441 21.41 18.35 5.41
C TYR A 441 22.75 18.59 4.72
N SER A 442 22.76 18.76 3.40
CA SER A 442 24.00 19.12 2.71
C SER A 442 24.53 20.47 3.22
N SER A 443 25.85 20.54 3.44
CA SER A 443 26.54 21.59 4.21
C SER A 443 26.39 22.99 3.63
N GLN A 444 25.95 23.14 2.37
CA GLN A 444 25.62 24.45 1.78
C GLN A 444 24.43 25.13 2.48
N GLN A 445 23.59 24.38 3.20
CA GLN A 445 22.41 24.93 3.89
C GLN A 445 22.63 25.26 5.36
N MET A 446 23.57 24.58 6.02
CA MET A 446 23.90 24.90 7.41
C MET A 446 24.31 26.37 7.56
N PHE A 447 24.99 26.96 6.56
CA PHE A 447 25.32 28.38 6.59
C PHE A 447 24.08 29.29 6.58
N LYS A 448 23.06 29.02 5.75
CA LYS A 448 21.86 29.89 5.70
C LYS A 448 20.97 29.78 6.95
N TYR A 449 20.81 28.57 7.50
CA TYR A 449 20.01 28.37 8.71
C TYR A 449 20.71 28.85 9.98
N TYR A 450 22.04 28.71 10.05
CA TYR A 450 22.82 29.22 11.17
C TYR A 450 22.74 30.75 11.29
N TYR A 451 22.77 31.49 10.17
CA TYR A 451 22.55 32.94 10.21
C TYR A 451 21.11 33.33 10.58
N PHE A 452 20.10 32.57 10.12
CA PHE A 452 18.71 32.82 10.50
C PHE A 452 18.47 32.61 12.01
N LEU A 453 18.99 31.51 12.58
CA LEU A 453 18.91 31.24 14.02
C LEU A 453 19.74 32.23 14.86
N LYS A 454 20.87 32.72 14.33
CA LYS A 454 21.70 33.74 15.00
C LYS A 454 21.05 35.13 14.94
N TRP A 455 20.25 35.42 13.90
CA TRP A 455 19.45 36.63 13.80
C TRP A 455 18.22 36.56 14.71
N TRP A 456 17.54 35.41 14.78
CA TRP A 456 16.38 35.21 15.65
C TRP A 456 16.73 35.18 17.15
N ARG A 457 17.95 34.77 17.52
CA ARG A 457 18.48 34.88 18.90
C ARG A 457 18.92 36.29 19.29
N LYS A 458 18.95 37.25 18.34
CA LYS A 458 19.30 38.66 18.59
C LYS A 458 18.07 39.58 18.66
N LEU A 459 16.90 39.10 18.23
CA LEU A 459 15.59 39.67 18.51
C LEU A 459 15.08 39.09 19.84
#